data_AF-M4YN77-F1
#
_entry.id   AF-M4YN77-F1
#
_cell.length_a   1.000
_cell.length_b   1.000
_cell.length_c   1.000
_cell.angle_alpha   90.00
_cell.angle_beta   90.00
_cell.angle_gamma   90.00
#
_symmetry.space_group_name_H-M   'P 1'
#
loop_
_entity.id
_entity.type
_entity.pdbx_description
1 polymer ?
#
loop_
_entity_poly.entity_id
_entity_poly.type
_entity_poly.pdbx_seq_one_letter_code
_entity_poly.pdbx_strand_id
1 'polypeptide(L)'
;MDVKNGIPSEEEIVQAVRSVMTRKQRIESQRELFSLVKKELESVLGAKVRVSADRIRRIALSSRSAKVEIEYRETSKTSLPDICPVCGNAMSPVMNMNLDGNVTEVKRNCTVCAFSVANHIRVPGRYVFVRVAPKEIPDDELRIRKLRKAASHLRAAKRLIGEALEGTDFPDRKRFAEESIDTVLSSKEEAGSIPSLEADIRDIGHDDPLWTQPLGSPKYPNRKVI
;
A
#
# COMPACT_ATOMS: atom_id res chain seq x y z
N MET A 1 28.52 1.40 -13.12
CA MET A 1 27.58 1.31 -11.99
C MET A 1 27.77 -0.08 -11.39
N ASP A 2 28.16 -0.15 -10.11
CA ASP A 2 28.51 -1.41 -9.46
C ASP A 2 27.25 -2.22 -9.12
N VAL A 3 27.01 -3.29 -9.88
CA VAL A 3 25.98 -4.28 -9.54
C VAL A 3 26.49 -5.09 -8.34
N LYS A 4 26.16 -4.64 -7.13
CA LYS A 4 26.45 -5.42 -5.91
C LYS A 4 25.79 -6.80 -6.03
N ASN A 5 26.61 -7.83 -6.22
CA ASN A 5 26.22 -9.26 -6.22
C ASN A 5 25.16 -9.69 -7.26
N GLY A 6 25.05 -9.00 -8.40
CA GLY A 6 24.06 -9.35 -9.44
C GLY A 6 22.62 -8.98 -9.08
N ILE A 7 22.40 -8.19 -8.02
CA ILE A 7 21.06 -7.74 -7.60
C ILE A 7 20.87 -6.29 -8.06
N PRO A 8 19.93 -6.03 -9.00
CA PRO A 8 19.70 -4.66 -9.47
C PRO A 8 19.02 -3.79 -8.40
N SER A 9 19.33 -2.48 -8.44
CA SER A 9 18.70 -1.45 -7.61
C SER A 9 17.24 -1.23 -8.03
N GLU A 10 16.45 -0.53 -7.21
CA GLU A 10 15.08 -0.20 -7.61
C GLU A 10 15.06 0.74 -8.82
N GLU A 11 15.96 1.72 -8.86
CA GLU A 11 16.11 2.68 -9.95
C GLU A 11 16.44 1.98 -11.27
N GLU A 12 17.36 1.02 -11.26
CA GLU A 12 17.72 0.22 -12.43
C GLU A 12 16.51 -0.56 -12.96
N ILE A 13 15.73 -1.19 -12.07
CA ILE A 13 14.51 -1.91 -12.44
C ILE A 13 13.47 -0.93 -13.01
N VAL A 14 13.29 0.24 -12.40
CA VAL A 14 12.36 1.28 -12.87
C VAL A 14 12.71 1.71 -14.29
N GLN A 15 13.99 1.96 -14.59
CA GLN A 15 14.43 2.36 -15.92
C GLN A 15 14.26 1.24 -16.94
N ALA A 16 14.61 0.00 -16.59
CA ALA A 16 14.42 -1.15 -17.47
C ALA A 16 12.93 -1.37 -17.79
N VAL A 17 12.04 -1.24 -16.80
CA VAL A 17 10.59 -1.31 -17.01
C VAL A 17 10.12 -0.19 -17.94
N ARG A 18 10.57 1.06 -17.72
CA ARG A 18 10.19 2.20 -18.59
C ARG A 18 10.64 1.99 -20.04
N SER A 19 11.86 1.49 -20.25
CA SER A 19 12.38 1.15 -21.57
C SER A 19 11.52 0.08 -22.26
N VAL A 20 11.22 -1.02 -21.56
CA VAL A 20 10.36 -2.10 -22.06
C VAL A 20 8.95 -1.59 -22.40
N MET A 21 8.32 -0.84 -21.49
CA MET A 21 6.95 -0.33 -21.68
C MET A 21 6.86 0.73 -22.78
N THR A 22 7.96 1.43 -23.09
CA THR A 22 8.02 2.38 -24.21
C THR A 22 7.99 1.65 -25.55
N ARG A 23 8.70 0.53 -25.67
CA ARG A 23 8.72 -0.31 -26.88
C ARG A 23 7.46 -1.16 -27.03
N LYS A 24 6.94 -1.68 -25.91
CA LYS A 24 5.75 -2.54 -25.87
C LYS A 24 4.73 -1.99 -24.88
N GLN A 25 3.73 -1.28 -25.42
CA GLN A 25 2.75 -0.55 -24.61
C GLN A 25 1.79 -1.45 -23.82
N ARG A 26 1.63 -2.72 -24.24
CA ARG A 26 0.78 -3.72 -23.59
C ARG A 26 1.51 -5.07 -23.51
N ILE A 27 1.57 -5.65 -22.31
CA ILE A 27 2.22 -6.94 -22.02
C ILE A 27 1.22 -7.86 -21.36
N GLU A 28 1.01 -9.04 -21.95
CA GLU A 28 -0.15 -9.90 -21.71
C GLU A 28 0.00 -10.84 -20.51
N SER A 29 1.18 -10.88 -19.89
CA SER A 29 1.42 -11.69 -18.71
C SER A 29 2.60 -11.23 -17.84
N GLN A 30 2.60 -11.68 -16.58
CA GLN A 30 3.73 -11.54 -15.67
C GLN A 30 5.01 -12.19 -16.18
N ARG A 31 4.90 -13.36 -16.83
CA ARG A 31 6.06 -14.10 -17.36
C ARG A 31 6.73 -13.32 -18.49
N GLU A 32 5.91 -12.74 -19.36
CA GLU A 32 6.38 -11.92 -20.45
C GLU A 32 7.07 -10.64 -19.95
N LEU A 33 6.43 -9.91 -19.02
CA LEU A 33 7.05 -8.73 -18.41
C LEU A 33 8.40 -9.08 -17.80
N PHE A 34 8.45 -10.16 -17.02
CA PHE A 34 9.67 -10.64 -16.40
C PHE A 34 10.77 -10.93 -17.42
N SER A 35 10.46 -11.67 -18.49
CA SER A 35 11.43 -12.00 -19.52
C SER A 35 12.00 -10.76 -20.22
N LEU A 36 11.13 -9.81 -20.57
CA LEU A 36 11.53 -8.58 -21.27
C LEU A 36 12.39 -7.68 -20.39
N VAL A 37 11.96 -7.45 -19.15
CA VAL A 37 12.69 -6.59 -18.20
C VAL A 37 14.01 -7.22 -17.78
N LYS A 38 14.04 -8.55 -17.56
CA LYS A 38 15.28 -9.25 -17.23
C LYS A 38 16.30 -9.12 -18.37
N LYS A 39 15.88 -9.34 -19.62
CA LYS A 39 16.74 -9.18 -20.80
C LYS A 39 17.27 -7.75 -20.92
N GLU A 40 16.43 -6.74 -20.66
CA GLU A 40 16.84 -5.34 -20.65
C GLU A 40 17.90 -5.06 -19.57
N LEU A 41 17.67 -5.53 -18.34
CA LEU A 41 18.60 -5.36 -17.23
C LEU A 41 19.96 -6.01 -17.52
N GLU A 42 19.98 -7.24 -18.02
CA GLU A 42 21.22 -7.94 -18.35
C GLU A 42 21.97 -7.24 -19.50
N SER A 43 21.25 -6.66 -20.46
CA SER A 43 21.85 -5.88 -21.55
C SER A 43 22.46 -4.57 -21.08
N VAL A 44 21.80 -3.85 -20.17
CA VAL A 44 22.27 -2.55 -19.66
C VAL A 44 23.43 -2.73 -18.66
N LEU A 45 23.35 -3.75 -17.82
CA LEU A 45 24.33 -4.00 -16.76
C LEU A 45 25.51 -4.87 -17.22
N GLY A 46 25.41 -5.53 -18.38
CA GLY A 46 26.47 -6.40 -18.91
C GLY A 46 26.74 -7.66 -18.08
N ALA A 47 25.82 -8.03 -17.17
CA ALA A 47 25.96 -9.15 -16.26
C ALA A 47 24.63 -9.87 -16.04
N LYS A 48 24.70 -11.16 -15.65
CA LYS A 48 23.51 -11.92 -15.26
C LYS A 48 22.89 -11.34 -13.98
N VAL A 49 21.58 -11.12 -14.01
CA VAL A 49 20.86 -10.51 -12.87
C VAL A 49 19.98 -11.51 -12.13
N ARG A 50 19.89 -11.33 -10.81
CA ARG A 50 19.02 -12.05 -9.91
C ARG A 50 17.88 -11.14 -9.46
N VAL A 51 16.72 -11.33 -10.07
CA VAL A 51 15.49 -10.61 -9.73
C VAL A 51 14.29 -11.56 -9.88
N SER A 52 13.29 -11.43 -9.01
CA SER A 52 12.06 -12.21 -9.11
C SER A 52 10.99 -11.47 -9.93
N ALA A 53 10.10 -12.23 -10.57
CA ALA A 53 8.95 -11.66 -11.28
C ALA A 53 8.08 -10.77 -10.36
N ASP A 54 7.87 -11.22 -9.11
CA ASP A 54 7.14 -10.45 -8.10
C ASP A 54 7.83 -9.11 -7.79
N ARG A 55 9.16 -9.07 -7.63
CA ARG A 55 9.90 -7.83 -7.38
C ARG A 55 9.75 -6.84 -8.54
N ILE A 56 9.89 -7.31 -9.79
CA ILE A 56 9.68 -6.46 -10.98
C ILE A 56 8.26 -5.90 -10.98
N ARG A 57 7.25 -6.74 -10.74
CA ARG A 57 5.84 -6.32 -10.69
C ARG A 57 5.60 -5.26 -9.62
N ARG A 58 6.07 -5.49 -8.40
CA ARG A 58 5.87 -4.55 -7.28
C ARG A 58 6.50 -3.20 -7.58
N ILE A 59 7.74 -3.19 -8.09
CA ILE A 59 8.47 -1.96 -8.44
C ILE A 59 7.79 -1.25 -9.60
N ALA A 60 7.42 -1.96 -10.67
CA ALA A 60 6.74 -1.38 -11.83
C ALA A 60 5.44 -0.63 -11.44
N LEU A 61 4.71 -1.17 -10.46
CA LEU A 61 3.46 -0.59 -9.97
C LEU A 61 3.71 0.52 -8.93
N SER A 62 4.65 0.33 -8.00
CA SER A 62 4.95 1.33 -6.97
C SER A 62 5.52 2.60 -7.56
N SER A 63 6.36 2.48 -8.59
CA SER A 63 6.99 3.59 -9.31
C SER A 63 6.11 4.21 -10.39
N ARG A 64 4.88 3.70 -10.59
CA ARG A 64 3.96 4.09 -11.68
C ARG A 64 4.58 3.98 -13.08
N SER A 65 5.57 3.09 -13.27
CA SER A 65 6.14 2.80 -14.59
C SER A 65 5.21 1.95 -15.46
N ALA A 66 4.25 1.26 -14.85
CA ALA A 66 3.17 0.54 -15.52
C ALA A 66 1.89 0.56 -14.68
N LYS A 67 0.75 0.37 -15.34
CA LYS A 67 -0.54 0.01 -14.72
C LYS A 67 -0.77 -1.48 -14.95
N VAL A 68 -1.53 -2.10 -14.06
CA VAL A 68 -1.96 -3.49 -14.20
C VAL A 68 -3.48 -3.58 -14.33
N GLU A 69 -3.93 -4.35 -15.30
CA GLU A 69 -5.26 -4.92 -15.39
C GLU A 69 -5.20 -6.33 -14.79
N ILE A 70 -6.21 -6.66 -13.98
CA ILE A 70 -6.22 -7.89 -13.19
C ILE A 70 -7.43 -8.71 -13.61
N GLU A 71 -7.17 -9.90 -14.13
CA GLU A 71 -8.20 -10.93 -14.22
C GLU A 71 -8.24 -11.68 -12.90
N TYR A 72 -9.43 -11.82 -12.34
CA TYR A 72 -9.66 -12.39 -11.02
C TYR A 72 -10.06 -13.86 -11.11
N ARG A 73 -9.73 -14.62 -10.07
CA ARG A 73 -10.19 -15.99 -9.86
C ARG A 73 -10.82 -16.12 -8.48
N GLU A 74 -11.79 -17.00 -8.37
CA GLU A 74 -12.43 -17.32 -7.09
C GLU A 74 -11.44 -18.04 -6.16
N THR A 75 -11.65 -17.89 -4.86
CA THR A 75 -10.88 -18.59 -3.84
C THR A 75 -11.76 -18.92 -2.64
N SER A 76 -11.35 -19.93 -1.87
CA SER A 76 -11.97 -20.31 -0.60
C SER A 76 -11.52 -19.46 0.58
N LYS A 77 -10.66 -18.45 0.37
CA LYS A 77 -10.26 -17.55 1.45
C LYS A 77 -11.47 -16.78 1.98
N THR A 78 -11.51 -16.61 3.29
CA THR A 78 -12.60 -15.96 4.03
C THR A 78 -12.23 -14.59 4.61
N SER A 79 -10.94 -14.23 4.66
CA SER A 79 -10.48 -12.94 5.18
C SER A 79 -9.94 -11.97 4.12
N LEU A 80 -10.28 -10.69 4.28
CA LEU A 80 -9.79 -9.60 3.43
C LEU A 80 -8.29 -9.34 3.73
N PRO A 81 -7.43 -9.23 2.72
CA PRO A 81 -6.00 -9.00 2.95
C PRO A 81 -5.72 -7.59 3.47
N ASP A 82 -4.83 -7.44 4.45
CA ASP A 82 -4.31 -6.13 4.88
C ASP A 82 -3.29 -5.54 3.89
N ILE A 83 -2.58 -6.42 3.18
CA ILE A 83 -1.53 -6.07 2.22
C ILE A 83 -1.94 -6.54 0.83
N CYS A 84 -1.78 -5.66 -0.16
CA CYS A 84 -2.12 -5.96 -1.54
C CYS A 84 -1.28 -7.12 -2.09
N PRO A 85 -1.89 -8.23 -2.58
CA PRO A 85 -1.17 -9.37 -3.14
C PRO A 85 -0.51 -9.06 -4.50
N VAL A 86 -0.85 -7.92 -5.12
CA VAL A 86 -0.34 -7.52 -6.43
C VAL A 86 0.90 -6.63 -6.30
N CYS A 87 0.84 -5.56 -5.51
CA CYS A 87 1.93 -4.59 -5.41
C CYS A 87 2.56 -4.49 -4.00
N GLY A 88 2.02 -5.19 -2.99
CA GLY A 88 2.56 -5.18 -1.63
C GLY A 88 2.31 -3.89 -0.84
N ASN A 89 1.50 -2.95 -1.38
CA ASN A 89 1.07 -1.75 -0.65
C ASN A 89 -0.10 -2.04 0.29
N ALA A 90 -0.33 -1.10 1.19
CA ALA A 90 -1.46 -1.12 2.11
C ALA A 90 -2.81 -1.24 1.37
N MET A 91 -3.67 -2.08 1.90
CA MET A 91 -5.08 -2.08 1.56
C MET A 91 -5.80 -1.08 2.48
N SER A 92 -6.67 -0.27 1.88
CA SER A 92 -7.53 0.68 2.57
C SER A 92 -8.93 0.09 2.73
N PRO A 93 -9.46 0.02 3.96
CA PRO A 93 -10.82 -0.44 4.22
C PRO A 93 -11.82 0.58 3.68
N VAL A 94 -12.90 0.09 3.09
CA VAL A 94 -14.05 0.89 2.71
C VAL A 94 -15.20 0.50 3.62
N MET A 95 -15.54 1.43 4.50
CA MET A 95 -16.60 1.28 5.49
C MET A 95 -17.92 1.75 4.89
N ASN A 96 -19.00 1.08 5.25
CA ASN A 96 -20.36 1.52 4.94
C ASN A 96 -21.24 1.38 6.18
N MET A 97 -22.24 2.25 6.31
CA MET A 97 -23.26 2.12 7.34
C MET A 97 -24.31 1.13 6.86
N ASN A 98 -24.62 0.11 7.65
CA ASN A 98 -25.68 -0.83 7.35
C ASN A 98 -27.07 -0.23 7.71
N LEU A 99 -28.15 -0.93 7.38
CA LEU A 99 -29.52 -0.48 7.68
C LEU A 99 -29.78 -0.32 9.19
N ASP A 100 -29.00 -1.01 10.03
CA ASP A 100 -29.09 -0.95 11.49
C ASP A 100 -28.25 0.19 12.10
N GLY A 101 -27.60 1.02 11.28
CA GLY A 101 -26.74 2.12 11.73
C GLY A 101 -25.31 1.72 12.11
N ASN A 102 -24.96 0.43 12.03
CA ASN A 102 -23.62 -0.07 12.31
C ASN A 102 -22.67 0.13 11.13
N VAL A 103 -21.45 0.56 11.41
CA VAL A 103 -20.40 0.75 10.40
C VAL A 103 -19.69 -0.58 10.16
N THR A 104 -19.79 -1.11 8.94
CA THR A 104 -19.21 -2.40 8.55
C THR A 104 -18.24 -2.25 7.38
N GLU A 105 -17.19 -3.05 7.36
CA GLU A 105 -16.24 -3.08 6.25
C GLU A 105 -16.84 -3.88 5.07
N VAL A 106 -17.01 -3.23 3.91
CA VAL A 106 -17.64 -3.85 2.73
C VAL A 106 -16.63 -4.32 1.70
N LYS A 107 -15.50 -3.59 1.57
CA LYS A 107 -14.44 -3.92 0.62
C LYS A 107 -13.11 -3.33 1.04
N ARG A 108 -12.04 -3.85 0.46
CA ARG A 108 -10.70 -3.25 0.52
C ARG A 108 -10.19 -2.90 -0.86
N ASN A 109 -9.60 -1.71 -0.96
CA ASN A 109 -8.96 -1.21 -2.16
C ASN A 109 -7.47 -0.99 -1.93
N CYS A 110 -6.64 -1.34 -2.91
CA CYS A 110 -5.25 -0.93 -2.90
C CYS A 110 -5.14 0.57 -3.22
N THR A 111 -4.28 1.28 -2.49
CA THR A 111 -4.03 2.71 -2.72
C THR A 111 -3.12 3.01 -3.91
N VAL A 112 -2.51 1.98 -4.52
CA VAL A 112 -1.48 2.13 -5.56
C VAL A 112 -1.85 1.46 -6.89
N CYS A 113 -2.50 0.30 -6.87
CA CYS A 113 -2.88 -0.43 -8.09
C CYS A 113 -4.39 -0.69 -8.13
N ALA A 114 -4.88 -1.20 -9.25
CA ALA A 114 -6.31 -1.44 -9.47
C ALA A 114 -6.91 -2.61 -8.65
N PHE A 115 -6.11 -3.27 -7.80
CA PHE A 115 -6.60 -4.39 -7.00
C PHE A 115 -7.62 -3.92 -5.95
N SER A 116 -8.82 -4.46 -6.05
CA SER A 116 -9.88 -4.37 -5.05
C SER A 116 -10.46 -5.76 -4.76
N VAL A 117 -10.98 -5.94 -3.55
CA VAL A 117 -11.62 -7.17 -3.09
C VAL A 117 -12.74 -6.84 -2.12
N ALA A 118 -13.89 -7.48 -2.30
CA ALA A 118 -15.09 -7.33 -1.46
C ALA A 118 -15.38 -8.65 -0.73
N ASN A 119 -16.62 -8.85 -0.26
CA ASN A 119 -17.04 -10.04 0.49
C ASN A 119 -16.77 -11.38 -0.22
N HIS A 120 -16.88 -11.44 -1.55
CA HIS A 120 -16.39 -12.60 -2.30
C HIS A 120 -14.91 -12.41 -2.61
N ILE A 121 -14.06 -13.05 -1.82
CA ILE A 121 -12.62 -12.91 -1.96
C ILE A 121 -12.21 -13.52 -3.29
N ARG A 122 -11.59 -12.68 -4.11
CA ARG A 122 -11.01 -13.07 -5.39
C ARG A 122 -9.51 -12.85 -5.33
N VAL A 123 -8.76 -13.81 -5.85
CA VAL A 123 -7.32 -13.69 -6.00
C VAL A 123 -6.98 -13.28 -7.43
N PRO A 124 -5.88 -12.56 -7.64
CA PRO A 124 -5.42 -12.29 -8.99
C PRO A 124 -5.04 -13.60 -9.70
N GLY A 125 -5.59 -13.81 -10.90
CA GLY A 125 -5.27 -14.95 -11.77
C GLY A 125 -4.26 -14.59 -12.86
N ARG A 126 -4.52 -13.49 -13.59
CA ARG A 126 -3.67 -13.01 -14.69
C ARG A 126 -3.45 -11.50 -14.57
N TYR A 127 -2.27 -11.07 -15.01
CA TYR A 127 -1.87 -9.67 -15.04
C TYR A 127 -1.60 -9.25 -16.47
N VAL A 128 -2.21 -8.13 -16.88
CA VAL A 128 -1.87 -7.45 -18.12
C VAL A 128 -1.32 -6.08 -17.77
N PHE A 129 -0.12 -5.77 -18.26
CA PHE A 129 0.56 -4.52 -17.96
C PHE A 129 0.37 -3.54 -19.10
N VAL A 130 0.00 -2.31 -18.77
CA VAL A 130 -0.25 -1.23 -19.72
C VAL A 130 0.65 -0.05 -19.39
N ARG A 131 1.21 0.57 -20.44
CA ARG A 131 2.06 1.75 -20.30
C ARG A 131 1.29 2.89 -19.66
N VAL A 132 1.97 3.63 -18.78
CA VAL A 132 1.46 4.88 -18.20
C VAL A 132 2.47 5.97 -18.55
N ALA A 133 1.98 7.20 -18.70
CA ALA A 133 2.86 8.36 -18.82
C ALA A 133 3.76 8.44 -17.56
N PRO A 134 5.07 8.68 -17.71
CA PRO A 134 5.95 8.86 -16.57
C PRO A 134 5.42 10.01 -15.72
N LYS A 135 5.10 9.71 -14.45
CA LYS A 135 4.75 10.71 -13.45
C LYS A 135 5.64 10.49 -12.25
N GLU A 136 6.42 11.50 -11.91
CA GLU A 136 7.20 11.48 -10.67
C GLU A 136 6.25 11.41 -9.49
N ILE A 137 6.63 10.61 -8.50
CA ILE A 137 5.86 10.43 -7.28
C ILE A 137 6.49 11.38 -6.27
N PRO A 138 5.72 12.34 -5.74
CA PRO A 138 6.17 13.22 -4.68
C PRO A 138 6.72 12.42 -3.48
N ASP A 139 7.74 12.94 -2.82
CA ASP A 139 8.47 12.24 -1.76
C ASP A 139 7.63 12.10 -0.47
N ASP A 140 6.78 13.08 -0.17
CA ASP A 140 5.71 13.01 0.84
C ASP A 140 4.77 11.81 0.60
N GLU A 141 4.31 11.59 -0.63
CA GLU A 141 3.48 10.44 -1.00
C GLU A 141 4.22 9.10 -0.80
N LEU A 142 5.53 9.05 -1.05
CA LEU A 142 6.34 7.86 -0.75
C LEU A 142 6.45 7.60 0.76
N ARG A 143 6.62 8.64 1.58
CA ARG A 143 6.63 8.52 3.05
C ARG A 143 5.27 8.06 3.57
N ILE A 144 4.17 8.66 3.10
CA ILE A 144 2.79 8.28 3.48
C ILE A 144 2.52 6.81 3.16
N ARG A 145 2.98 6.30 2.01
CA ARG A 145 2.83 4.87 1.67
C ARG A 145 3.52 3.94 2.68
N LYS A 146 4.67 4.35 3.23
CA LYS A 146 5.36 3.60 4.29
C LYS A 146 4.52 3.55 5.57
N LEU A 147 3.96 4.68 5.99
CA LEU A 147 3.06 4.75 7.15
C LEU A 147 1.81 3.88 6.96
N ARG A 148 1.15 3.95 5.80
CA ARG A 148 -0.01 3.09 5.49
C ARG A 148 0.34 1.61 5.50
N LYS A 149 1.53 1.27 5.03
CA LYS A 149 2.04 -0.11 5.07
C LYS A 149 2.27 -0.56 6.52
N ALA A 150 2.84 0.29 7.36
CA ALA A 150 2.97 0.03 8.80
C ALA A 150 1.59 -0.17 9.45
N ALA A 151 0.61 0.68 9.14
CA ALA A 151 -0.78 0.52 9.61
C ALA A 151 -1.39 -0.84 9.19
N SER A 152 -1.09 -1.31 7.98
CA SER A 152 -1.56 -2.62 7.52
C SER A 152 -0.91 -3.78 8.29
N HIS A 153 0.37 -3.65 8.64
CA HIS A 153 1.04 -4.62 9.51
C HIS A 153 0.49 -4.62 10.94
N LEU A 154 0.19 -3.44 11.48
CA LEU A 154 -0.44 -3.29 12.79
C LEU A 154 -1.84 -3.92 12.83
N ARG A 155 -2.67 -3.72 11.79
CA ARG A 155 -3.97 -4.40 11.66
C ARG A 155 -3.83 -5.92 11.63
N ALA A 156 -2.86 -6.42 10.86
CA ALA A 156 -2.57 -7.86 10.83
C ALA A 156 -2.11 -8.39 12.19
N ALA A 157 -1.26 -7.64 12.90
CA ALA A 157 -0.80 -7.97 14.25
C ALA A 157 -1.96 -7.99 15.25
N LYS A 158 -2.84 -6.97 15.23
CA LYS A 158 -4.06 -6.89 16.06
C LYS A 158 -4.90 -8.16 15.89
N ARG A 159 -5.18 -8.54 14.65
CA ARG A 159 -5.98 -9.75 14.35
C ARG A 159 -5.33 -11.02 14.89
N LEU A 160 -4.01 -11.19 14.70
CA LEU A 160 -3.29 -12.36 15.20
C LEU A 160 -3.27 -12.41 16.73
N ILE A 161 -3.12 -11.27 17.41
CA ILE A 161 -3.21 -11.18 18.87
C ILE A 161 -4.62 -11.56 19.34
N GLY A 162 -5.65 -11.02 18.68
CA GLY A 162 -7.04 -11.32 19.00
C GLY A 162 -7.37 -12.81 18.83
N GLU A 163 -6.95 -13.43 17.72
CA GLU A 163 -7.09 -14.86 17.46
C GLU A 163 -6.34 -15.72 18.49
N ALA A 164 -5.13 -15.30 18.91
CA ALA A 164 -4.31 -16.05 19.86
C ALA A 164 -4.85 -16.01 21.31
N LEU A 165 -5.57 -14.95 21.67
CA LEU A 165 -6.15 -14.76 23.01
C LEU A 165 -7.63 -15.13 23.08
N GLU A 166 -8.25 -15.51 21.97
CA GLU A 166 -9.64 -15.97 21.90
C GLU A 166 -9.83 -17.22 22.78
N GLY A 167 -10.85 -17.21 23.64
CA GLY A 167 -11.14 -18.33 24.55
C GLY A 167 -10.15 -18.53 25.71
N THR A 168 -9.23 -17.59 25.94
CA THR A 168 -8.35 -17.58 27.12
C THR A 168 -8.96 -16.82 28.30
N ASP A 169 -8.41 -17.02 29.50
CA ASP A 169 -8.84 -16.32 30.73
C ASP A 169 -8.36 -14.85 30.82
N PHE A 170 -7.87 -14.27 29.72
CA PHE A 170 -7.30 -12.92 29.69
C PHE A 170 -8.06 -11.94 28.77
N PRO A 171 -9.39 -11.81 28.87
CA PRO A 171 -10.17 -10.93 27.98
C PRO A 171 -9.76 -9.46 28.10
N ASP A 172 -9.42 -8.99 29.31
CA ASP A 172 -9.00 -7.61 29.52
C ASP A 172 -7.65 -7.29 28.88
N ARG A 173 -6.70 -8.26 28.90
CA ARG A 173 -5.40 -8.09 28.25
C ARG A 173 -5.52 -8.09 26.73
N LYS A 174 -6.41 -8.95 26.20
CA LYS A 174 -6.77 -8.95 24.77
C LYS A 174 -7.29 -7.57 24.37
N ARG A 175 -8.32 -7.08 25.07
CA ARG A 175 -8.92 -5.76 24.79
C ARG A 175 -7.89 -4.64 24.87
N PHE A 176 -7.08 -4.60 25.93
CA PHE A 176 -6.03 -3.58 26.09
C PHE A 176 -5.03 -3.57 24.93
N ALA A 177 -4.58 -4.75 24.48
CA ALA A 177 -3.66 -4.86 23.36
C ALA A 177 -4.30 -4.41 22.03
N GLU A 178 -5.56 -4.80 21.79
CA GLU A 178 -6.32 -4.40 20.61
C GLU A 178 -6.59 -2.88 20.57
N GLU A 179 -6.98 -2.29 21.70
CA GLU A 179 -7.20 -0.84 21.86
C GLU A 179 -5.91 -0.05 21.69
N SER A 180 -4.79 -0.52 22.26
CA SER A 180 -3.48 0.14 22.09
C SER A 180 -3.08 0.23 20.62
N ILE A 181 -3.35 -0.82 19.84
CA ILE A 181 -3.09 -0.80 18.40
C ILE A 181 -4.08 0.12 17.67
N ASP A 182 -5.37 0.12 18.06
CA ASP A 182 -6.38 1.01 17.46
C ASP A 182 -6.04 2.50 17.66
N THR A 183 -5.52 2.86 18.83
CA THR A 183 -5.04 4.20 19.13
C THR A 183 -3.97 4.64 18.14
N VAL A 184 -2.96 3.80 17.89
CA VAL A 184 -1.92 4.09 16.89
C VAL A 184 -2.49 4.16 15.48
N LEU A 185 -3.48 3.32 15.15
CA LEU A 185 -4.03 3.22 13.80
C LEU A 185 -4.97 4.37 13.42
N SER A 186 -5.72 4.92 14.38
CA SER A 186 -6.92 5.71 14.09
C SER A 186 -7.09 6.98 14.92
N SER A 187 -6.36 7.14 16.03
CA SER A 187 -6.44 8.36 16.82
C SER A 187 -6.04 9.57 15.97
N LYS A 188 -6.69 10.71 16.21
CA LYS A 188 -6.30 12.01 15.64
C LYS A 188 -5.72 12.96 16.68
N GLU A 189 -5.75 12.55 17.95
CA GLU A 189 -5.30 13.33 19.10
C GLU A 189 -3.89 12.91 19.51
N GLU A 190 -3.55 11.64 19.30
CA GLU A 190 -2.22 11.11 19.61
C GLU A 190 -1.22 11.51 18.52
N ALA A 191 -0.18 12.25 18.92
CA ALA A 191 0.88 12.68 18.00
C ALA A 191 1.60 11.50 17.32
N GLY A 192 1.72 10.37 18.03
CA GLY A 192 2.35 9.14 17.50
C GLY A 192 1.44 8.30 16.60
N SER A 193 0.19 8.70 16.38
CA SER A 193 -0.75 7.96 15.54
C SER A 193 -0.44 8.09 14.05
N ILE A 194 -0.79 7.08 13.27
CA ILE A 194 -0.61 7.09 11.82
C ILE A 194 -1.31 8.28 11.14
N PRO A 195 -2.57 8.65 11.49
CA PRO A 195 -3.22 9.83 10.93
C PRO A 195 -2.48 11.14 11.21
N SER A 196 -1.97 11.34 12.43
CA SER A 196 -1.20 12.55 12.78
C SER A 196 0.12 12.59 12.03
N LEU A 197 0.86 11.49 11.96
CA LEU A 197 2.10 11.41 11.18
C LEU A 197 1.87 11.59 9.66
N GLU A 198 0.74 11.11 9.12
CA GLU A 198 0.37 11.42 7.73
C GLU A 198 0.10 12.91 7.52
N ALA A 199 -0.53 13.58 8.49
CA ALA A 199 -0.78 15.02 8.42
C ALA A 199 0.54 15.81 8.47
N ASP A 200 1.45 15.45 9.37
CA ASP A 200 2.78 16.08 9.49
C ASP A 200 3.58 15.98 8.20
N ILE A 201 3.54 14.81 7.53
CA ILE A 201 4.25 14.62 6.26
C ILE A 201 3.68 15.50 5.14
N ARG A 202 2.35 15.70 5.12
CA ARG A 202 1.71 16.59 4.12
C ARG A 202 2.03 18.06 4.37
N ASP A 203 2.36 18.40 5.61
CA ASP A 203 2.57 19.76 6.08
C ASP A 203 4.06 20.15 6.21
N ILE A 204 4.97 19.26 5.79
CA ILE A 204 6.41 19.54 5.80
C ILE A 204 6.68 20.85 5.06
N GLY A 205 7.14 21.87 5.80
CA GLY A 205 7.38 23.22 5.29
C GLY A 205 6.40 24.30 5.80
N HIS A 206 5.50 23.98 6.72
CA HIS A 206 4.72 24.95 7.50
C HIS A 206 5.19 24.99 8.96
N ASP A 207 5.12 26.18 9.59
CA ASP A 207 5.79 26.48 10.88
C ASP A 207 5.22 25.70 12.08
N ASP A 208 3.96 25.23 12.01
CA ASP A 208 3.30 24.45 13.07
C ASP A 208 2.56 23.24 12.49
N PRO A 209 2.76 22.00 13.01
CA PRO A 209 2.08 20.81 12.53
C PRO A 209 0.55 20.89 12.65
N LEU A 210 -0.20 20.50 11.63
CA LEU A 210 -1.68 20.61 11.61
C LEU A 210 -2.43 19.99 12.80
N TRP A 211 -1.87 18.99 13.51
CA TRP A 211 -2.51 18.41 14.71
C TRP A 211 -2.34 19.28 15.96
N THR A 212 -1.46 20.30 15.94
CA THR A 212 -1.34 21.30 17.01
C THR A 212 -2.30 22.48 16.80
N GLN A 213 -2.89 22.60 15.61
CA GLN A 213 -3.85 23.65 15.33
C GLN A 213 -5.21 23.30 15.95
N PRO A 214 -5.82 24.22 16.74
CA PRO A 214 -7.14 23.97 17.30
C PRO A 214 -8.14 23.73 16.16
N LEU A 215 -9.03 22.75 16.33
CA LEU A 215 -10.09 22.44 15.37
C LEU A 215 -10.97 23.68 15.15
N GLY A 216 -10.64 24.46 14.11
CA GLY A 216 -11.43 25.60 13.69
C GLY A 216 -12.82 25.13 13.28
N SER A 217 -13.87 25.76 13.82
CA SER A 217 -15.23 25.56 13.33
C SER A 217 -15.27 25.84 11.81
N PRO A 218 -15.94 25.02 10.98
CA PRO A 218 -16.12 25.31 9.56
C PRO A 218 -16.74 26.69 9.27
N LYS A 219 -17.39 27.30 10.27
CA LYS A 219 -17.93 28.67 10.17
C LYS A 219 -16.89 29.77 10.42
N TYR A 220 -15.79 29.51 11.14
CA TYR A 220 -14.83 30.53 11.57
C TYR A 220 -13.40 29.96 11.67
N PRO A 221 -12.67 29.80 10.54
CA PRO A 221 -11.35 29.18 10.54
C PRO A 221 -10.26 29.98 11.28
N ASN A 222 -10.47 31.29 11.52
CA ASN A 222 -9.46 32.17 12.13
C ASN A 222 -9.78 32.64 13.57
N ARG A 223 -10.74 32.03 14.27
CA ARG A 223 -11.04 32.44 15.65
C ARG A 223 -10.20 31.62 16.62
N LYS A 224 -9.15 32.21 17.18
CA LYS A 224 -8.47 31.66 18.37
C LYS A 224 -9.51 31.50 19.47
N VAL A 225 -9.70 30.27 19.96
CA VAL A 225 -10.41 30.01 21.20
C VAL A 225 -9.51 30.55 22.30
N ILE A 226 -9.98 31.59 22.99
CA ILE A 226 -9.32 32.16 24.17
C ILE A 226 -9.54 31.21 25.34
#